data_AF-A0A7K5YG11-F1
#
_entry.id   AF-A0A7K5YG11-F1
#
_cell.length_a   1.000
_cell.length_b   1.000
_cell.length_c   1.000
_cell.angle_alpha   90.00
_cell.angle_beta   90.00
_cell.angle_gamma   90.00
#
_symmetry.space_group_name_H-M   'P 1'
#
loop_
_entity.id
_entity.type
_entity.pdbx_description
1 polymer ?
#
loop_
_entity_poly.entity_id
_entity_poly.type
_entity_poly.pdbx_seq_one_letter_code
_entity_poly.pdbx_strand_id
1 'polypeptide(L)'
;DIDDLGRKYHLELVLEDVLDKDSTVNCTAEVLYHLGNKTIAPDVQFTIEGELKNTDEADNIFYNRIKSLEKELVAENIPDSHGNVPPEMEPIHLLGWVASGYVVWQNSTENTNFQLGQIKHVKQV
;
A
#
# COMPACT_ATOMS: atom_id res chain seq x y z
N ASP A 1 1.91 -24.11 12.38
CA ASP A 1 0.49 -24.41 12.12
C ASP A 1 -0.31 -24.32 13.40
N ILE A 2 -1.53 -23.82 13.32
CA ILE A 2 -2.50 -23.79 14.42
C ILE A 2 -3.65 -24.71 14.00
N ASP A 3 -3.87 -25.77 14.78
CA ASP A 3 -4.88 -26.78 14.50
C ASP A 3 -6.25 -26.15 14.26
N ASP A 4 -6.93 -26.61 13.20
CA ASP A 4 -8.25 -26.16 12.75
C ASP A 4 -8.41 -24.66 12.42
N LEU A 5 -7.33 -23.87 12.52
CA LEU A 5 -7.36 -22.42 12.27
C LEU A 5 -6.62 -22.04 10.99
N GLY A 6 -5.37 -22.50 10.84
CA GLY A 6 -4.54 -22.13 9.69
C GLY A 6 -3.04 -22.03 9.97
N ARG A 7 -2.35 -21.31 9.10
CA ARG A 7 -0.88 -21.16 9.14
C ARG A 7 -0.53 -19.74 9.56
N LYS A 8 0.03 -19.65 10.77
CA LYS A 8 0.51 -18.40 11.35
C LYS A 8 2.01 -18.25 11.13
N TYR A 9 2.40 -17.09 10.63
CA TYR A 9 3.77 -16.67 10.40
C TYR A 9 4.12 -15.58 11.40
N HIS A 10 5.31 -15.67 11.99
CA HIS A 10 5.91 -14.62 12.80
C HIS A 10 7.12 -14.08 12.03
N LEU A 11 7.16 -12.78 11.80
CA LEU A 11 8.10 -12.12 10.91
C LEU A 11 8.79 -10.97 11.65
N GLU A 12 10.10 -10.89 11.48
CA GLU A 12 10.90 -9.72 11.83
C GLU A 12 11.40 -9.09 10.53
N LEU A 13 11.07 -7.82 10.33
CA LEU A 13 11.25 -7.09 9.08
C LEU A 13 11.92 -5.75 9.34
N VAL A 14 12.67 -5.27 8.36
CA VAL A 14 13.11 -3.86 8.29
C VAL A 14 12.31 -3.20 7.18
N LEU A 15 11.57 -2.15 7.50
CA LEU A 15 10.78 -1.37 6.56
C LEU A 15 11.57 -0.12 6.17
N GLU A 16 11.57 0.21 4.89
CA GLU A 16 12.16 1.43 4.31
C GLU A 16 11.03 2.36 3.86
N ASP A 17 11.15 3.65 4.16
CA ASP A 17 10.23 4.66 3.61
C ASP A 17 10.53 4.87 2.13
N VAL A 18 9.50 4.72 1.28
CA VAL A 18 9.62 4.87 -0.17
C VAL A 18 10.05 6.29 -0.59
N LEU A 19 9.71 7.30 0.20
CA LEU A 19 10.05 8.70 -0.06
C LEU A 19 11.38 9.13 0.59
N ASP A 20 11.87 8.34 1.54
CA ASP A 20 13.09 8.63 2.30
C ASP A 20 13.85 7.32 2.56
N LYS A 21 14.65 6.90 1.57
CA LYS A 21 15.32 5.59 1.58
C LYS A 21 16.33 5.40 2.71
N ASP A 22 16.77 6.49 3.33
CA ASP A 22 17.66 6.44 4.49
C ASP A 22 16.89 6.21 5.80
N SER A 23 15.57 6.39 5.79
CA SER A 23 14.67 6.17 6.92
C SER A 23 14.20 4.72 6.95
N THR A 24 14.71 3.97 7.94
CA THR A 24 14.31 2.57 8.18
C THR A 24 13.80 2.36 9.60
N VAL A 25 12.83 1.45 9.75
CA VAL A 25 12.26 1.06 11.03
C VAL A 25 12.14 -0.46 11.13
N ASN A 26 12.27 -0.99 12.34
CA ASN A 26 12.03 -2.42 12.56
C ASN A 26 10.53 -2.67 12.72
N CYS A 27 10.06 -3.80 12.22
CA CYS A 27 8.69 -4.24 12.34
C CYS A 27 8.63 -5.72 12.72
N THR A 28 7.89 -6.04 13.76
CA THR A 28 7.50 -7.42 14.07
C THR A 28 6.06 -7.60 13.63
N ALA A 29 5.78 -8.64 12.87
CA ALA A 29 4.45 -8.91 12.36
C ALA A 29 4.05 -10.37 12.56
N GLU A 30 2.76 -10.58 12.78
CA GLU A 30 2.12 -11.88 12.78
C GLU A 30 1.04 -11.91 11.69
N VAL A 31 1.11 -12.91 10.82
CA VAL A 31 0.15 -13.10 9.72
C VAL A 31 -0.44 -14.49 9.80
N LEU A 32 -1.77 -14.61 9.93
CA LEU A 32 -2.48 -15.87 9.95
C LEU A 32 -3.29 -16.04 8.65
N TYR A 33 -2.91 -17.04 7.87
CA TYR A 33 -3.71 -17.51 6.73
C TYR A 33 -4.65 -18.61 7.18
N HIS A 34 -5.97 -18.43 6.99
CA HIS A 34 -6.97 -19.38 7.45
C HIS A 34 -7.01 -20.66 6.60
N LEU A 35 -7.21 -21.80 7.27
CA LEU A 35 -7.31 -23.10 6.60
C LEU A 35 -8.61 -23.20 5.79
N GLY A 36 -8.50 -23.62 4.52
CA GLY A 36 -9.64 -24.04 3.68
C GLY A 36 -10.58 -22.92 3.23
N ASN A 37 -10.52 -21.71 3.80
CA ASN A 37 -11.39 -20.60 3.46
C ASN A 37 -10.64 -19.50 2.70
N LYS A 38 -10.72 -19.56 1.36
CA LYS A 38 -10.11 -18.57 0.47
C LYS A 38 -10.82 -17.21 0.45
N THR A 39 -11.96 -17.07 1.14
CA THR A 39 -12.75 -15.82 1.12
C THR A 39 -12.53 -14.96 2.36
N ILE A 40 -11.72 -15.41 3.33
CA ILE A 40 -11.39 -14.63 4.53
C ILE A 40 -9.97 -14.06 4.35
N ALA A 41 -9.84 -12.76 4.54
CA ALA A 41 -8.57 -12.07 4.53
C ALA A 41 -7.66 -12.59 5.66
N PRO A 42 -6.33 -12.61 5.49
CA PRO A 42 -5.43 -13.00 6.57
C PRO A 42 -5.56 -12.07 7.78
N ASP A 43 -5.52 -12.61 9.00
CA ASP A 43 -5.39 -11.77 10.19
C ASP A 43 -3.95 -11.26 10.29
N VAL A 44 -3.79 -9.94 10.46
CA VAL A 44 -2.49 -9.27 10.54
C VAL A 44 -2.40 -8.45 11.82
N GLN A 45 -1.35 -8.68 12.59
CA GLN A 45 -0.95 -7.84 13.71
C GLN A 45 0.50 -7.44 13.51
N PHE A 46 0.84 -6.19 13.84
CA PHE A 46 2.22 -5.73 13.73
C PHE A 46 2.54 -4.66 14.76
N THR A 47 3.82 -4.56 15.08
CA THR A 47 4.40 -3.53 15.93
C THR A 47 5.60 -2.93 15.22
N ILE A 48 5.68 -1.60 15.20
CA ILE A 48 6.80 -0.86 14.63
C ILE A 48 7.65 -0.32 15.78
N GLU A 49 8.96 -0.50 15.70
CA GLU A 49 9.93 0.10 16.59
C GLU A 49 10.59 1.30 15.92
N GLY A 50 10.38 2.48 16.49
CA GLY A 50 10.87 3.75 15.96
C GLY A 50 9.73 4.72 15.64
N GLU A 51 10.08 5.86 15.06
CA GLU A 51 9.13 6.89 14.64
C GLU A 51 9.04 6.89 13.11
N LEU A 52 7.80 6.91 12.60
CA LEU A 52 7.55 7.16 11.19
C LEU A 52 7.56 8.66 10.95
N LYS A 53 8.10 9.08 9.81
CA LYS A 53 8.16 10.47 9.41
C LYS A 53 6.75 11.03 9.21
N ASN A 54 6.51 12.22 9.73
CA ASN A 54 5.26 12.94 9.51
C ASN A 54 5.27 13.59 8.11
N THR A 55 4.20 13.39 7.34
CA THR A 55 4.00 13.91 5.98
C THR A 55 2.90 14.97 5.87
N ASP A 56 2.39 15.47 7.00
CA ASP A 56 1.19 16.33 7.06
C ASP A 56 1.30 17.58 6.17
N GLU A 57 2.48 18.20 6.08
CA GLU A 57 2.68 19.37 5.23
C GLU A 57 2.54 19.02 3.74
N ALA A 58 3.20 17.95 3.29
CA ALA A 58 3.15 17.48 1.91
C ALA A 58 1.73 17.00 1.54
N ASP A 59 1.08 16.28 2.46
CA ASP A 59 -0.29 15.80 2.30
C ASP A 59 -1.30 16.95 2.22
N ASN A 60 -1.12 17.99 3.04
CA ASN A 60 -1.94 19.20 2.96
C ASN A 60 -1.74 19.98 1.66
N ILE A 61 -0.50 20.09 1.15
CA ILE A 61 -0.21 20.70 -0.14
C ILE A 61 -0.93 19.93 -1.26
N PHE A 62 -0.84 18.60 -1.25
CA PHE A 62 -1.51 17.75 -2.22
C PHE A 62 -3.05 17.90 -2.14
N TYR A 63 -3.61 17.83 -0.93
CA TYR A 63 -5.04 18.01 -0.70
C TYR A 63 -5.54 19.36 -1.25
N ASN A 64 -4.85 20.45 -0.91
CA ASN A 64 -5.22 21.79 -1.36
C ASN A 64 -5.11 21.93 -2.88
N ARG A 65 -4.07 21.34 -3.50
CA ARG A 65 -3.91 21.29 -4.95
C ARG A 65 -5.10 20.61 -5.61
N ILE A 66 -5.45 19.39 -5.19
CA ILE A 66 -6.59 18.64 -5.76
C ILE A 66 -7.91 19.38 -5.57
N LYS A 67 -8.10 20.01 -4.41
CA LYS A 67 -9.29 20.81 -4.10
C LYS A 67 -9.42 22.06 -4.97
N SER A 68 -8.30 22.65 -5.40
CA SER A 68 -8.27 23.87 -6.21
C SER A 68 -8.40 23.63 -7.73
N LEU A 69 -8.47 22.38 -8.19
CA LEU A 69 -8.56 22.09 -9.62
C LEU A 69 -9.87 22.63 -10.22
N GLU A 70 -9.77 23.36 -11.33
CA GLU A 70 -10.94 23.88 -12.06
C GLU A 70 -11.77 22.77 -12.71
N LYS A 71 -11.14 21.62 -12.99
CA LYS A 71 -11.75 20.44 -13.59
C LYS A 71 -11.36 19.21 -12.79
N GLU A 72 -12.27 18.24 -12.75
CA GLU A 72 -12.02 16.93 -12.17
C GLU A 72 -10.72 16.34 -12.71
N LEU A 73 -9.87 15.83 -11.82
CA LEU A 73 -8.69 15.08 -12.21
C LEU A 73 -9.11 13.80 -12.94
N VAL A 74 -8.60 13.60 -14.15
CA VAL A 74 -8.73 12.36 -14.92
C VAL A 74 -7.35 11.99 -15.45
N ALA A 75 -6.89 10.77 -15.18
CA ALA A 75 -5.61 10.28 -15.67
C ALA A 75 -5.65 8.77 -15.92
N GLU A 76 -4.73 8.29 -16.75
CA GLU A 76 -4.67 6.90 -17.19
C GLU A 76 -3.23 6.41 -17.26
N ASN A 77 -3.05 5.09 -17.14
CA ASN A 77 -1.77 4.41 -17.33
C ASN A 77 -0.63 5.00 -16.50
N ILE A 78 -0.75 4.96 -15.16
CA ILE A 78 0.28 5.43 -14.22
C ILE A 78 0.86 4.24 -13.44
N PRO A 79 2.16 3.89 -13.55
CA PRO A 79 3.15 4.43 -14.48
C PRO A 79 2.83 4.11 -15.95
N ASP A 80 3.45 4.81 -16.88
CA ASP A 80 3.32 4.52 -18.32
C ASP A 80 3.99 3.18 -18.70
N SER A 81 3.95 2.81 -19.99
CA SER A 81 4.54 1.54 -20.47
C SER A 81 6.07 1.45 -20.30
N HIS A 82 6.74 2.54 -19.97
CA HIS A 82 8.17 2.61 -19.73
C HIS A 82 8.50 2.75 -18.23
N GLY A 83 7.50 2.73 -17.36
CA GLY A 83 7.67 2.88 -15.92
C GLY A 83 7.73 4.34 -15.44
N ASN A 84 7.43 5.31 -16.29
CA ASN A 84 7.50 6.72 -15.90
C ASN A 84 6.23 7.16 -15.16
N VAL A 85 6.41 7.96 -14.11
CA VAL A 85 5.36 8.67 -13.40
C VAL A 85 5.68 10.16 -13.47
N PRO A 86 4.81 11.00 -14.07
CA PRO A 86 5.00 12.45 -14.01
C PRO A 86 5.01 12.94 -12.54
N PRO A 87 5.89 13.88 -12.15
CA PRO A 87 5.97 14.36 -10.76
C PRO A 87 4.62 14.85 -10.22
N GLU A 88 3.80 15.45 -11.07
CA GLU A 88 2.47 15.92 -10.72
C GLU A 88 1.46 14.79 -10.41
N MET A 89 1.76 13.56 -10.84
CA MET A 89 0.98 12.34 -10.60
C MET A 89 1.56 11.43 -9.53
N GLU A 90 2.76 11.72 -9.02
CA GLU A 90 3.41 10.91 -8.00
C GLU A 90 2.56 10.75 -6.73
N PRO A 91 1.94 11.81 -6.16
CA PRO A 91 1.05 11.63 -5.01
C PRO A 91 -0.18 10.76 -5.31
N ILE A 92 -0.69 10.79 -6.54
CA ILE A 92 -1.83 9.96 -6.97
C ILE A 92 -1.38 8.50 -7.13
N HIS A 93 -0.17 8.28 -7.65
CA HIS A 93 0.42 6.95 -7.75
C HIS A 93 0.62 6.33 -6.36
N LEU A 94 1.20 7.08 -5.42
CA LEU A 94 1.38 6.66 -4.04
C LEU A 94 0.04 6.38 -3.34
N LEU A 95 -0.96 7.25 -3.52
CA LEU A 95 -2.30 7.01 -2.98
C LEU A 95 -2.93 5.73 -3.56
N GLY A 96 -2.76 5.50 -4.87
CA GLY A 96 -3.20 4.26 -5.50
C GLY A 96 -2.46 3.04 -4.96
N TRP A 97 -1.17 3.16 -4.67
CA TRP A 97 -0.37 2.10 -4.05
C TRP A 97 -0.84 1.78 -2.63
N VAL A 98 -1.05 2.80 -1.79
CA VAL A 98 -1.62 2.64 -0.43
C VAL A 98 -3.00 1.97 -0.49
N ALA A 99 -3.91 2.44 -1.35
CA ALA A 99 -5.23 1.86 -1.52
C ALA A 99 -5.17 0.41 -2.03
N SER A 100 -4.22 0.10 -2.92
CA SER A 100 -4.01 -1.26 -3.41
C SER A 100 -3.55 -2.22 -2.31
N GLY A 101 -2.84 -1.73 -1.28
CA GLY A 101 -2.42 -2.53 -0.13
C GLY A 101 -3.60 -3.21 0.58
N TYR A 102 -4.73 -2.52 0.72
CA TYR A 102 -5.97 -3.12 1.25
C TYR A 102 -6.48 -4.25 0.36
N VAL A 103 -6.54 -4.03 -0.96
CA VAL A 103 -7.00 -5.06 -1.91
C VAL A 103 -6.07 -6.27 -1.92
N VAL A 104 -4.76 -6.05 -1.91
CA VAL A 104 -3.74 -7.10 -1.81
C VAL A 104 -3.94 -7.89 -0.54
N TRP A 105 -4.03 -7.23 0.61
CA TRP A 105 -4.24 -7.88 1.90
C TRP A 105 -5.51 -8.73 1.90
N GLN A 106 -6.65 -8.15 1.51
CA GLN A 106 -7.95 -8.83 1.56
C GLN A 106 -8.03 -10.08 0.67
N ASN A 107 -7.24 -10.15 -0.39
CA ASN A 107 -7.27 -11.25 -1.35
C ASN A 107 -6.04 -12.18 -1.26
N SER A 108 -5.12 -11.93 -0.34
CA SER A 108 -3.90 -12.73 -0.23
C SER A 108 -4.14 -14.10 0.36
N THR A 109 -3.49 -15.10 -0.26
CA THR A 109 -3.34 -16.46 0.25
C THR A 109 -1.85 -16.82 0.26
N GLU A 110 -1.51 -17.95 0.87
CA GLU A 110 -0.12 -18.45 0.87
C GLU A 110 0.44 -18.73 -0.53
N ASN A 111 -0.40 -18.80 -1.57
CA ASN A 111 0.00 -19.08 -2.95
C ASN A 111 -0.05 -17.85 -3.86
N THR A 112 -0.28 -16.66 -3.31
CA THR A 112 -0.36 -15.41 -4.09
C THR A 112 0.76 -14.46 -3.74
N ASN A 113 1.22 -13.70 -4.72
CA ASN A 113 2.14 -12.59 -4.52
C ASN A 113 1.68 -11.41 -5.39
N PHE A 114 0.72 -10.64 -4.88
CA PHE A 114 0.13 -9.53 -5.62
C PHE A 114 0.96 -8.26 -5.48
N GLN A 115 1.05 -7.52 -6.58
CA GLN A 115 1.67 -6.20 -6.64
C GLN A 115 0.82 -5.30 -7.53
N LEU A 116 0.74 -4.01 -7.19
CA LEU A 116 0.14 -3.03 -8.08
C LEU A 116 1.04 -2.83 -9.30
N GLY A 117 0.57 -3.28 -10.46
CA GLY A 117 1.30 -3.07 -11.71
C GLY A 117 1.13 -1.66 -12.28
N GLN A 118 -0.12 -1.17 -12.33
CA GLN A 118 -0.46 0.11 -12.95
C GLN A 118 -1.85 0.59 -12.51
N ILE A 119 -2.01 1.89 -12.31
CA ILE A 119 -3.31 2.56 -12.26
C ILE A 119 -3.78 2.72 -13.71
N LYS A 120 -4.75 1.90 -14.13
CA LYS A 120 -5.22 1.92 -15.50
C LYS A 120 -5.99 3.20 -15.84
N HIS A 121 -6.86 3.62 -14.93
CA HIS A 121 -7.67 4.84 -15.02
C HIS A 121 -7.98 5.34 -13.60
N VAL A 122 -7.93 6.65 -13.41
CA VAL A 122 -8.34 7.32 -12.17
C VAL A 122 -9.13 8.57 -12.54
N LYS A 123 -10.23 8.77 -11.82
CA LYS A 123 -11.11 9.93 -11.96
C LYS A 123 -11.52 10.44 -10.58
N GLN A 124 -11.39 11.75 -10.36
CA GLN A 124 -11.95 12.44 -9.21
C GLN A 124 -13.48 12.46 -9.28
N VAL A 125 -14.14 12.19 -8.15
CA VAL A 125 -15.61 12.14 -7.99
C VAL A 125 -16.04 13.10 -6.90
#